data_AF-A0A5N3PDL3-F1
#
_entry.id   AF-A0A5N3PDL3-F1
#
_cell.length_a   1.000
_cell.length_b   1.000
_cell.length_c   1.000
_cell.angle_alpha   90.00
_cell.angle_beta   90.00
_cell.angle_gamma   90.00
#
_symmetry.space_group_name_H-M   'P 1'
#
loop_
_entity.id
_entity.type
_entity.pdbx_description
1 polymer ?
#
loop_
_entity_poly.entity_id
_entity_poly.type
_entity_poly.pdbx_seq_one_letter_code
_entity_poly.pdbx_strand_id
1 'polypeptide(L)' 'MTVHQKPVDRRVLDLKDPSLLVGKAYVAGEWMDAPDGKTIAVTDPFDGAVIMEVPDLGPEVARRAIDKAHEVQKDWARR' A
#
# COMPACT_ATOMS: atom_id res chain seq x y z
N MET A 1 14.38 25.95 20.71
CA MET A 1 13.62 24.82 20.12
C MET A 1 13.82 24.92 18.62
N THR A 2 14.92 24.36 18.11
CA THR A 2 15.27 24.46 16.69
C THR A 2 14.55 23.35 15.95
N VAL A 3 13.50 23.71 15.23
CA VAL A 3 12.79 22.79 14.35
C VAL A 3 13.70 22.57 13.14
N HIS A 4 14.42 21.44 13.11
CA HIS A 4 15.07 20.98 11.89
C HIS A 4 13.97 20.57 10.91
N GLN A 5 13.52 21.51 10.07
CA GLN A 5 12.81 21.14 8.85
C GLN A 5 13.82 20.47 7.92
N LYS A 6 13.88 19.13 7.96
CA LYS A 6 14.49 18.35 6.88
C LYS A 6 13.55 18.46 5.67
N PRO A 7 14.07 18.74 4.47
CA PRO A 7 13.25 18.71 3.26
C PRO A 7 12.62 17.32 3.13
N VAL A 8 11.32 17.29 2.86
CA VAL A 8 10.53 16.06 2.66
C VAL A 8 10.83 15.54 1.25
N ASP A 9 12.09 15.21 1.00
CA ASP A 9 12.51 14.63 -0.27
C ASP A 9 12.14 13.15 -0.26
N ARG A 10 11.53 12.70 -1.36
CA ARG A 10 11.21 11.29 -1.57
C ARG A 10 12.50 10.46 -1.55
N ARG A 11 12.57 9.44 -0.69
CA ARG A 11 13.75 8.59 -0.58
C ARG A 11 13.82 7.62 -1.77
N VAL A 12 14.97 7.61 -2.45
CA VAL A 12 15.32 6.54 -3.39
C VAL A 12 15.96 5.40 -2.60
N LEU A 13 15.31 4.23 -2.59
CA LEU A 13 15.81 3.05 -1.90
C LEU A 13 16.74 2.24 -2.82
N ASP A 14 17.91 1.87 -2.31
CA ASP A 14 18.83 0.95 -3.00
C ASP A 14 18.41 -0.51 -2.70
N LEU A 15 17.43 -1.00 -3.47
CA LEU A 15 16.89 -2.35 -3.33
C LEU A 15 17.53 -3.29 -4.36
N LYS A 16 17.91 -4.50 -3.91
CA LYS A 16 18.37 -5.57 -4.82
C LYS A 16 17.32 -5.97 -5.84
N ASP A 17 16.06 -5.94 -5.44
CA ASP A 17 14.91 -6.13 -6.32
C ASP A 17 13.91 -4.98 -6.11
N PRO A 18 13.91 -3.96 -6.99
CA PRO A 18 12.99 -2.84 -6.92
C PRO A 18 11.52 -3.23 -7.13
N SER A 19 11.23 -4.39 -7.73
CA SER A 19 9.85 -4.80 -8.03
C SER A 19 9.04 -5.15 -6.78
N LEU A 20 9.72 -5.45 -5.67
CA LEU A 20 9.08 -5.73 -4.38
C LEU A 20 8.47 -4.49 -3.72
N LEU A 21 8.88 -3.29 -4.13
CA LEU A 21 8.31 -2.03 -3.64
C LEU A 21 7.07 -1.65 -4.47
N VAL A 22 5.90 -2.13 -4.06
CA VAL A 22 4.65 -1.97 -4.82
C VAL A 22 3.72 -0.93 -4.18
N GLY A 23 3.51 0.20 -4.86
CA GLY A 23 2.58 1.28 -4.47
C GLY A 23 1.11 1.03 -4.79
N LYS A 24 0.68 -0.23 -4.72
CA LYS A 24 -0.69 -0.66 -5.01
C LYS A 24 -1.15 -1.60 -3.91
N ALA A 25 -2.46 -1.77 -3.78
CA ALA A 25 -3.02 -2.77 -2.90
C ALA A 25 -3.34 -4.05 -3.69
N TYR A 26 -3.09 -5.22 -3.12
CA TYR A 26 -3.46 -6.49 -3.74
C TYR A 26 -4.80 -6.96 -3.19
N VAL A 27 -5.84 -6.91 -4.02
CA VAL A 27 -7.22 -7.20 -3.63
C VAL A 27 -7.83 -8.15 -4.65
N ALA A 28 -8.44 -9.24 -4.17
CA ALA A 28 -9.18 -10.19 -5.01
C ALA A 28 -8.37 -10.78 -6.18
N GLY A 29 -7.04 -10.86 -6.05
CA GLY A 29 -6.14 -11.39 -7.08
C GLY A 29 -5.53 -10.32 -8.00
N GLU A 30 -5.77 -9.03 -7.75
CA GLU A 30 -5.35 -7.94 -8.62
C GLU A 30 -4.62 -6.86 -7.84
N TRP A 31 -3.58 -6.27 -8.45
CA TRP A 31 -2.97 -5.04 -7.95
C TRP A 31 -3.77 -3.84 -8.41
N MET A 32 -4.23 -2.99 -7.48
CA MET A 32 -5.08 -1.85 -7.80
C MET A 32 -4.74 -0.59 -7.00
N ASP A 33 -5.11 0.56 -7.56
CA ASP A 33 -5.15 1.85 -6.87
C ASP A 33 -6.49 2.05 -6.17
N ALA A 34 -6.59 3.11 -5.36
CA ALA A 34 -7.85 3.51 -4.75
C ALA A 34 -8.82 4.01 -5.84
N PRO A 35 -10.09 3.60 -5.84
CA PRO A 35 -11.06 4.05 -6.87
C PRO A 35 -11.24 5.57 -6.92
N ASP A 36 -11.05 6.26 -5.78
CA ASP A 36 -11.13 7.72 -5.66
C ASP A 36 -9.75 8.40 -5.74
N GLY A 37 -8.70 7.64 -6.04
CA GLY A 37 -7.32 8.12 -6.16
C GLY A 37 -6.66 8.51 -4.85
N LYS A 38 -7.29 8.28 -3.68
CA LYS A 38 -6.68 8.63 -2.39
C LYS A 38 -5.51 7.72 -2.06
N THR A 39 -4.50 8.32 -1.42
CA THR A 39 -3.30 7.62 -0.98
C THR A 39 -2.91 8.03 0.44
N ILE A 40 -2.13 7.17 1.09
CA ILE A 40 -1.53 7.37 2.39
C ILE A 40 -0.01 7.37 2.18
N ALA A 41 0.66 8.43 2.62
CA ALA A 41 2.10 8.51 2.58
C ALA A 41 2.72 7.60 3.66
N VAL A 42 3.64 6.73 3.24
CA VAL A 42 4.49 5.93 4.14
C VAL A 42 5.79 6.67 4.34
N THR A 43 6.07 7.06 5.59
CA THR A 43 7.24 7.87 5.96
C THR A 43 8.20 7.10 6.86
N ASP A 44 9.50 7.37 6.73
CA ASP A 44 10.52 6.89 7.67
C ASP A 44 10.41 7.66 9.01
N PRO A 45 10.20 6.99 10.15
CA PRO A 45 10.10 7.65 11.46
C PRO A 45 11.42 8.29 11.94
N PHE A 46 12.57 7.95 11.36
CA PHE A 46 13.86 8.52 11.74
C PHE A 46 14.02 9.98 11.30
N ASP A 47 13.56 10.31 10.09
CA ASP A 47 13.80 11.64 9.50
C ASP A 47 12.59 12.25 8.78
N GLY A 48 11.46 11.53 8.71
CA GLY A 48 10.24 11.98 8.07
C GLY A 48 10.26 11.88 6.54
N ALA A 49 11.28 11.29 5.93
CA ALA A 49 11.33 11.14 4.48
C ALA A 49 10.19 10.24 3.98
N VAL A 50 9.53 10.65 2.87
CA VAL A 50 8.49 9.82 2.24
C VAL A 50 9.17 8.69 1.46
N ILE A 51 8.79 7.46 1.79
CA ILE A 51 9.25 6.25 1.11
C ILE A 51 8.39 6.02 -0.14
N MET A 52 7.07 6.04 0.04
CA MET A 52 6.09 5.80 -1.03
C MET A 52 4.69 6.22 -0.61
N GLU A 53 3.77 6.21 -1.57
CA GLU A 53 2.34 6.33 -1.32
C GLU A 53 1.66 4.97 -1.56
N VAL A 54 0.70 4.63 -0.70
CA VAL A 54 -0.13 3.42 -0.84
C VAL A 54 -1.61 3.80 -0.94
N PRO A 55 -2.45 3.05 -1.65
CA PRO A 55 -3.87 3.36 -1.80
C PRO A 55 -4.64 3.39 -0.47
N ASP A 56 -5.51 4.38 -0.30
CA ASP A 56 -6.58 4.37 0.72
C ASP A 56 -7.86 3.80 0.10
N LEU A 57 -8.09 2.51 0.31
CA LEU A 57 -9.11 1.77 -0.44
C LEU A 57 -10.55 1.96 0.05
N GLY A 58 -10.74 2.44 1.28
CA GLY A 58 -12.06 2.61 1.88
C GLY A 58 -12.88 1.31 2.06
N PRO A 59 -14.12 1.43 2.58
CA PRO A 59 -14.94 0.29 2.98
C PRO A 59 -15.50 -0.54 1.82
N GLU A 60 -15.77 0.07 0.65
CA GLU A 60 -16.37 -0.65 -0.48
C GLU A 60 -15.41 -1.69 -1.08
N VAL A 61 -14.14 -1.31 -1.25
CA VAL A 61 -13.10 -2.25 -1.71
C VAL A 61 -12.87 -3.35 -0.67
N ALA A 62 -12.92 -3.02 0.63
CA ALA A 62 -12.84 -4.03 1.69
C ALA A 62 -13.98 -5.06 1.62
N ARG A 63 -15.22 -4.63 1.34
CA ARG A 63 -16.35 -5.56 1.12
C ARG A 63 -16.10 -6.48 -0.08
N ARG A 64 -15.68 -5.93 -1.23
CA ARG A 64 -15.30 -6.73 -2.42
C ARG A 64 -14.22 -7.77 -2.08
N ALA A 65 -13.23 -7.39 -1.28
CA ALA A 65 -12.17 -8.30 -0.84
C ALA A 65 -12.73 -9.47 -0.02
N ILE A 66 -13.63 -9.16 0.94
CA ILE A 66 -14.30 -10.16 1.79
C ILE A 66 -15.16 -11.10 0.95
N ASP A 67 -15.97 -10.56 0.03
CA ASP A 67 -16.84 -11.36 -0.83
C ASP A 67 -16.02 -12.35 -1.67
N LYS A 68 -14.91 -11.89 -2.28
CA LYS A 68 -14.04 -12.76 -3.06
C LYS A 68 -13.37 -13.82 -2.19
N ALA A 69 -12.89 -13.45 -1.01
CA ALA A 69 -12.32 -14.40 -0.07
C ALA A 69 -13.34 -15.48 0.34
N HIS A 70 -14.59 -15.07 0.60
CA HIS A 70 -15.67 -15.99 0.93
C HIS A 70 -15.98 -16.98 -0.20
N GLU A 71 -15.98 -16.52 -1.44
CA GLU A 71 -16.19 -17.33 -2.64
C GLU A 71 -15.12 -18.43 -2.75
N VAL A 72 -13.83 -18.06 -2.63
CA VAL A 72 -12.71 -18.96 -2.97
C VAL A 72 -12.21 -19.79 -1.79
N GLN A 73 -12.59 -19.48 -0.54
CA GLN A 73 -12.05 -20.15 0.66
C GLN A 73 -12.25 -21.68 0.64
N LYS A 74 -13.39 -22.17 0.12
CA LYS A 74 -13.71 -23.60 0.11
C LYS A 74 -12.85 -24.35 -0.88
N ASP A 75 -12.60 -23.74 -2.04
CA ASP A 75 -11.74 -24.32 -3.06
C ASP A 75 -10.29 -24.36 -2.59
N TRP A 76 -9.85 -23.31 -1.89
CA TRP A 76 -8.53 -23.26 -1.28
C TRP A 76 -8.37 -24.31 -0.16
N ALA A 77 -9.35 -24.44 0.73
CA ALA A 77 -9.30 -25.39 1.84
C ALA A 77 -9.25 -26.87 1.44
N ARG A 78 -9.60 -27.19 0.18
CA ARG A 78 -9.49 -28.54 -0.39
C ARG A 78 -8.14 -28.82 -1.05
N ARG A 79 -7.28 -27.82 -1.18
CA ARG A 79 -5.90 -27.95 -1.71
C ARG A 79 -4.94 -28.32 -0.60
#